data_AF-A0AAW0NZV9-F1
#
_entry.id   AF-A0AAW0NZV9-F1
#
_cell.length_a   1.000
_cell.length_b   1.000
_cell.length_c   1.000
_cell.angle_alpha   90.00
_cell.angle_beta   90.00
_cell.angle_gamma   90.00
#
_symmetry.space_group_name_H-M   'P 1'
#
loop_
_entity.id
_entity.type
_entity.pdbx_description
1 polymer ?
#
loop_
_entity_poly.entity_id
_entity_poly.type
_entity_poly.pdbx_seq_one_letter_code
_entity_poly.pdbx_strand_id
1 'polypeptide(L)'
;MSWNRHESRVQGFRITVASDADEDLQELSLPPSASSVSLTSLSPDVDYSVSIVSFSKARESAAVSGKITLQASGGSTHTSRRPAASDAVKCSAGAAVDLVFLWDISGGLHQTKLSQVRALFSAVAGAFTIGAEQTRVGVATFGYRQHAEFSLNTHTSRAAVLRAIANLNPRGLGKRTGTGAALTFVRLNSFKPQSGARDGFPKVLVVLTDSPSRTQVQDHAQALKERGVEIFVVGVQAADAEQLKLMASSPHTNHMFTAPSYETLRSVQRNLLLNICAGVEEQLRALAGGFEVVEPATNLDIVEVLSKSLRVSWQPSPSDVTGYRLQVVPASGEGNTQELYVPAQTTSALVRDLSPQTFYKVYLYALKDLTSSVYESALTVTLPLQVSVECSLGVDVQADVVLLVDGSYSIGVSNFAKVRAFLEILVKSFDIGPDKVHVSLVQYSRDPHPEFYLNTHQVLNSSTSTHTRY
;
A
#
# COMPACT_ATOMS: atom_id res chain seq x y z
N MET A 1 3.09 24.93 -15.19
CA MET A 1 3.33 25.61 -13.89
C MET A 1 3.68 27.06 -14.19
N SER A 2 3.22 28.01 -13.38
CA SER A 2 3.57 29.44 -13.48
C SER A 2 3.76 30.03 -12.09
N TRP A 3 4.55 31.10 -11.99
CA TRP A 3 4.83 31.82 -10.75
C TRP A 3 4.97 33.32 -11.01
N ASN A 4 4.76 34.10 -9.96
CA ASN A 4 4.96 35.55 -10.03
C ASN A 4 6.45 35.88 -10.04
N ARG A 5 6.81 36.87 -10.84
CA ARG A 5 8.19 37.35 -10.93
C ARG A 5 8.58 38.05 -9.62
N HIS A 6 9.70 37.63 -9.04
CA HIS A 6 10.20 38.20 -7.78
C HIS A 6 10.89 39.55 -8.04
N GLU A 7 10.77 40.50 -7.11
CA GLU A 7 11.36 41.86 -7.25
C GLU A 7 12.87 41.91 -6.94
N SER A 8 13.43 40.86 -6.34
CA SER A 8 14.84 40.77 -5.98
C SER A 8 15.71 40.09 -7.06
N ARG A 9 16.98 40.48 -7.13
CA ARG A 9 17.95 39.97 -8.14
C ARG A 9 18.36 38.52 -7.85
N VAL A 10 17.66 37.56 -8.45
CA VAL A 10 18.02 36.13 -8.47
C VAL A 10 18.79 35.76 -9.74
N GLN A 11 19.58 34.68 -9.70
CA GLN A 11 20.30 34.16 -10.89
C GLN A 11 19.47 33.17 -11.69
N GLY A 12 18.49 32.51 -11.08
CA GLY A 12 17.62 31.56 -11.75
C GLY A 12 16.67 30.85 -10.79
N PHE A 13 15.92 29.91 -11.35
CA PHE A 13 15.01 29.03 -10.60
C PHE A 13 15.40 27.57 -10.85
N ARG A 14 15.28 26.74 -9.82
CA ARG A 14 15.40 25.29 -9.92
C ARG A 14 14.06 24.68 -9.55
N ILE A 15 13.55 23.82 -10.42
CA ILE A 15 12.30 23.09 -10.21
C ILE A 15 12.65 21.62 -10.07
N THR A 16 12.20 21.00 -8.98
CA THR A 16 12.28 19.56 -8.79
C THR A 16 10.88 18.96 -8.91
N VAL A 17 10.78 17.85 -9.64
CA VAL A 17 9.56 17.07 -9.78
C VAL A 17 9.89 15.67 -9.29
N ALA A 18 9.22 15.25 -8.21
CA ALA A 18 9.33 13.93 -7.62
C ALA A 18 7.97 13.22 -7.70
N SER A 19 7.96 11.91 -7.95
CA SER A 19 6.72 11.13 -7.85
C SER A 19 6.61 10.50 -6.47
N ASP A 20 5.39 10.40 -5.91
CA ASP A 20 5.18 9.78 -4.60
C ASP A 20 5.47 8.25 -4.60
N ALA A 21 5.78 7.66 -5.77
CA ALA A 21 5.98 6.23 -5.98
C ALA A 21 7.40 5.84 -6.46
N ASP A 22 8.32 6.79 -6.66
CA ASP A 22 9.69 6.53 -7.16
C ASP A 22 10.64 7.71 -6.87
N GLU A 23 11.93 7.42 -6.63
CA GLU A 23 13.02 8.38 -6.35
C GLU A 23 13.56 9.13 -7.60
N ASP A 24 12.90 9.03 -8.76
CA ASP A 24 13.31 9.74 -9.97
C ASP A 24 13.00 11.24 -9.85
N LEU A 25 14.03 12.00 -9.45
CA LEU A 25 14.03 13.46 -9.39
C LEU A 25 14.29 14.04 -10.78
N GLN A 26 13.25 14.61 -11.40
CA GLN A 26 13.47 15.46 -12.57
C GLN A 26 13.77 16.89 -12.11
N GLU A 27 14.98 17.36 -12.40
CA GLU A 27 15.42 18.71 -12.08
C GLU A 27 15.50 19.59 -13.34
N LEU A 28 14.90 20.78 -13.27
CA LEU A 28 14.90 21.77 -14.35
C LEU A 28 15.49 23.08 -13.83
N SER A 29 16.54 23.57 -14.48
CA SER A 29 17.13 24.88 -14.21
C SER A 29 16.65 25.91 -15.22
N LEU A 30 16.16 27.05 -14.74
CA LEU A 30 15.54 28.11 -15.54
C LEU A 30 16.20 29.48 -15.30
N PRO A 31 16.21 30.36 -16.33
CA PRO A 31 16.79 31.69 -16.22
C PRO A 31 15.97 32.61 -15.28
N PRO A 32 16.54 33.73 -14.81
CA PRO A 32 15.89 34.61 -13.85
C PRO A 32 14.73 35.42 -14.45
N SER A 33 14.60 35.40 -15.79
CA SER A 33 13.47 35.97 -16.52
C SER A 33 12.26 35.01 -16.64
N ALA A 34 12.40 33.74 -16.25
CA ALA A 34 11.34 32.75 -16.39
C ALA A 34 10.21 32.98 -15.37
N SER A 35 8.96 32.87 -15.84
CA SER A 35 7.72 32.96 -15.04
C SER A 35 6.79 31.76 -15.23
N SER A 36 7.15 30.83 -16.12
CA SER A 36 6.41 29.59 -16.35
C SER A 36 7.27 28.49 -16.95
N VAL A 37 6.84 27.23 -16.77
CA VAL A 37 7.41 26.06 -17.43
C VAL A 37 6.31 25.04 -17.76
N SER A 38 6.48 24.35 -18.89
CA SER A 38 5.63 23.23 -19.28
C SER A 38 6.29 21.91 -18.85
N LEU A 39 5.57 21.12 -18.06
CA LEU A 39 6.00 19.78 -17.65
C LEU A 39 5.33 18.77 -18.58
N THR A 40 6.08 18.21 -19.53
CA THR A 40 5.54 17.39 -20.63
C THR A 40 5.70 15.89 -20.44
N SER A 41 6.48 15.45 -19.45
CA SER A 41 6.84 14.03 -19.21
C SER A 41 6.14 13.43 -17.99
N LEU A 42 4.93 13.89 -17.69
CA LEU A 42 4.15 13.42 -16.55
C LEU A 42 3.20 12.30 -16.99
N SER A 43 3.08 11.26 -16.17
CA SER A 43 2.17 10.15 -16.40
C SER A 43 0.77 10.50 -15.86
N PRO A 44 -0.32 10.14 -16.58
CA PRO A 44 -1.67 10.26 -16.04
C PRO A 44 -1.85 9.45 -14.75
N ASP A 45 -2.67 9.98 -13.84
CA ASP A 45 -3.06 9.35 -12.57
C ASP A 45 -1.89 8.98 -11.63
N VAL A 46 -0.76 9.71 -11.74
CA VAL A 46 0.36 9.66 -10.80
C VAL A 46 0.43 11.00 -10.06
N ASP A 47 0.56 10.93 -8.73
CA ASP A 47 0.77 12.10 -7.89
C ASP A 47 2.25 12.52 -7.94
N TYR A 48 2.47 13.75 -8.39
CA TYR A 48 3.79 14.35 -8.44
C TYR A 48 3.88 15.50 -7.42
N SER A 49 4.91 15.45 -6.59
CA SER A 49 5.33 16.54 -5.73
C SER A 49 6.31 17.43 -6.50
N VAL A 50 5.88 18.65 -6.81
CA VAL A 50 6.69 19.65 -7.54
C VAL A 50 7.13 20.71 -6.56
N SER A 51 8.42 21.03 -6.53
CA SER A 51 8.94 22.16 -5.75
C SER A 51 9.75 23.12 -6.62
N ILE A 52 9.70 24.40 -6.28
CA ILE A 52 10.49 25.45 -6.91
C ILE A 52 11.30 26.20 -5.86
N VAL A 53 12.57 26.42 -6.16
CA VAL A 53 13.46 27.30 -5.40
C VAL A 53 14.05 28.35 -6.34
N SER A 54 14.27 29.56 -5.82
CA SER A 54 15.10 30.56 -6.48
C SER A 54 16.51 30.49 -5.91
N PHE A 55 17.53 30.72 -6.74
CA PHE A 55 18.92 30.66 -6.29
C PHE A 55 19.74 31.88 -6.73
N SER A 56 20.75 32.21 -5.92
CA SER A 56 21.75 33.22 -6.21
C SER A 56 23.10 32.78 -5.64
N LYS A 57 24.04 32.43 -6.52
CA LYS A 57 25.32 31.79 -6.15
C LYS A 57 25.07 30.51 -5.32
N ALA A 58 25.60 30.44 -4.10
CA ALA A 58 25.46 29.30 -3.19
C ALA A 58 24.28 29.41 -2.22
N ARG A 59 23.36 30.37 -2.40
CA ARG A 59 22.18 30.55 -1.55
C ARG A 59 20.90 30.21 -2.32
N GLU A 60 20.05 29.40 -1.71
CA GLU A 60 18.74 29.00 -2.22
C GLU A 60 17.63 29.54 -1.30
N SER A 61 16.47 29.86 -1.87
CA SER A 61 15.28 30.22 -1.09
C SER A 61 14.65 28.98 -0.46
N ALA A 62 13.76 29.18 0.52
CA ALA A 62 12.86 28.12 0.94
C ALA A 62 12.08 27.56 -0.27
N ALA A 63 11.91 26.24 -0.31
CA ALA A 63 11.18 25.58 -1.39
C ALA A 63 9.68 25.82 -1.26
N VAL A 64 9.06 26.21 -2.36
CA VAL A 64 7.60 26.26 -2.48
C VAL A 64 7.17 25.01 -3.23
N SER A 65 6.37 24.17 -2.59
CA SER A 65 5.93 22.88 -3.12
C SER A 65 4.43 22.81 -3.35
N GLY A 66 4.01 22.01 -4.34
CA GLY A 66 2.62 21.67 -4.59
C GLY A 66 2.51 20.27 -5.20
N LYS A 67 1.29 19.72 -5.23
CA LYS A 67 1.02 18.42 -5.86
C LYS A 67 0.27 18.59 -7.17
N ILE A 68 0.62 17.80 -8.18
CA ILE A 68 -0.08 17.73 -9.46
C ILE A 68 -0.39 16.28 -9.83
N THR A 69 -1.58 16.07 -10.38
CA THR A 69 -2.05 14.78 -10.91
C THR A 69 -2.71 15.06 -12.26
N LEU A 70 -2.23 14.43 -13.33
CA LEU A 70 -2.85 14.58 -14.65
C LEU A 70 -4.03 13.64 -14.79
N GLN A 71 -5.24 14.20 -14.92
CA GLN A 71 -6.43 13.43 -15.27
C GLN A 71 -6.48 13.19 -16.78
N ALA A 72 -6.70 11.95 -17.21
CA ALA A 72 -6.96 11.62 -18.61
C ALA A 72 -8.34 12.17 -19.04
N SER A 73 -8.39 13.43 -19.48
CA SER A 73 -9.60 14.08 -19.97
C SER A 73 -9.78 13.88 -21.47
N GLY A 74 -10.79 13.10 -21.85
CA GLY A 74 -11.44 13.22 -23.15
C GLY A 74 -12.41 14.39 -23.13
N GLY A 75 -12.35 15.25 -24.13
CA GLY A 75 -13.11 16.50 -24.18
C GLY A 75 -14.63 16.32 -24.25
N SER A 76 -15.35 17.04 -23.40
CA SER A 76 -16.60 17.74 -23.72
C SER A 76 -16.90 18.73 -22.61
N THR A 77 -17.29 19.93 -23.00
CA THR A 77 -17.68 21.05 -22.15
C THR A 77 -18.96 20.79 -21.38
N HIS A 78 -18.98 21.30 -20.14
CA HIS A 78 -20.11 21.50 -19.21
C HIS A 78 -20.26 20.51 -18.03
N THR A 79 -20.18 21.13 -16.84
CA THR A 79 -20.44 20.64 -15.48
C THR A 79 -19.40 19.68 -14.88
N SER A 80 -18.55 20.27 -14.04
CA SER A 80 -17.67 19.58 -13.10
C SER A 80 -18.52 18.75 -12.13
N ARG A 81 -18.70 17.47 -12.46
CA ARG A 81 -19.04 16.44 -11.48
C ARG A 81 -17.83 15.52 -11.41
N ARG A 82 -17.11 15.60 -10.30
CA ARG A 82 -16.03 14.68 -9.91
C ARG A 82 -16.52 13.25 -10.19
N PRO A 83 -15.93 12.49 -11.13
CA PRO A 83 -16.20 11.06 -11.20
C PRO A 83 -15.77 10.48 -9.87
N ALA A 84 -16.65 9.72 -9.23
CA ALA A 84 -16.33 9.02 -8.00
C ALA A 84 -15.06 8.18 -8.22
N ALA A 85 -14.18 8.12 -7.22
CA ALA A 85 -12.91 7.39 -7.25
C ALA A 85 -13.08 5.85 -7.27
N SER A 86 -14.16 5.34 -7.86
CA SER A 86 -14.62 3.94 -7.72
C SER A 86 -14.62 3.12 -9.02
N ASP A 87 -14.13 3.63 -10.15
CA ASP A 87 -14.18 2.90 -11.44
C ASP A 87 -12.82 2.44 -12.01
N ALA A 88 -11.71 2.80 -11.36
CA ALA A 88 -10.42 2.18 -11.69
C ALA A 88 -10.37 0.80 -11.00
N VAL A 89 -10.70 -0.26 -11.76
CA VAL A 89 -10.47 -1.63 -11.31
C VAL A 89 -8.98 -1.77 -11.01
N LYS A 90 -8.62 -1.97 -9.74
CA LYS A 90 -7.27 -2.29 -9.29
C LYS A 90 -7.29 -3.74 -8.80
N CYS A 91 -6.29 -4.52 -9.19
CA CYS A 91 -6.11 -5.82 -8.58
C CYS A 91 -5.63 -5.65 -7.13
N SER A 92 -5.77 -6.68 -6.31
CA SER A 92 -5.31 -6.66 -4.91
C SER A 92 -3.82 -6.31 -4.83
N ALA A 93 -3.43 -5.54 -3.81
CA ALA A 93 -2.07 -5.01 -3.67
C ALA A 93 -0.98 -6.12 -3.55
N GLY A 94 -1.39 -7.33 -3.19
CA GLY A 94 -0.53 -8.53 -3.12
C GLY A 94 -0.51 -9.40 -4.39
N ALA A 95 -1.19 -8.99 -5.47
CA ALA A 95 -1.17 -9.74 -6.72
C ALA A 95 0.21 -9.62 -7.40
N ALA A 96 1.00 -10.70 -7.35
CA ALA A 96 2.28 -10.84 -8.05
C ALA A 96 2.15 -11.87 -9.17
N VAL A 97 2.37 -11.44 -10.41
CA VAL A 97 2.21 -12.28 -11.61
C VAL A 97 3.28 -11.91 -12.65
N ASP A 98 3.70 -12.88 -13.46
CA ASP A 98 4.39 -12.63 -14.71
C ASP A 98 3.35 -12.49 -15.83
N LEU A 99 3.08 -11.24 -16.24
CA LEU A 99 2.07 -10.89 -17.24
C LEU A 99 2.72 -10.61 -18.60
N VAL A 100 2.35 -11.39 -19.62
CA VAL A 100 2.82 -11.18 -21.00
C VAL A 100 1.65 -10.84 -21.91
N PHE A 101 1.76 -9.73 -22.64
CA PHE A 101 0.87 -9.44 -23.75
C PHE A 101 1.45 -9.99 -25.06
N LEU A 102 0.64 -10.71 -25.83
CA LEU A 102 0.98 -11.20 -27.16
C LEU A 102 0.04 -10.58 -28.19
N TRP A 103 0.57 -9.67 -29.00
CA TRP A 103 -0.23 -8.86 -29.91
C TRP A 103 -0.02 -9.25 -31.38
N ASP A 104 -1.11 -9.56 -32.06
CA ASP A 104 -1.17 -9.78 -33.50
C ASP A 104 -1.14 -8.47 -34.31
N ILE A 105 -0.05 -8.30 -35.06
CA ILE A 105 0.17 -7.16 -35.95
C ILE A 105 0.02 -7.54 -37.42
N SER A 106 -0.48 -8.75 -37.74
CA SER A 106 -0.54 -9.27 -39.11
C SER A 106 -1.52 -8.55 -40.03
N GLY A 107 -2.62 -8.04 -39.49
CA GLY A 107 -3.58 -7.16 -40.18
C GLY A 107 -3.07 -5.74 -40.47
N GLY A 108 -1.82 -5.42 -40.11
CA GLY A 108 -1.23 -4.09 -40.26
C GLY A 108 -1.37 -3.20 -39.03
N LEU A 109 -0.69 -2.06 -39.06
CA LEU A 109 -0.59 -1.08 -37.97
C LEU A 109 -1.11 0.27 -38.47
N HIS A 110 -2.35 0.60 -38.13
CA HIS A 110 -2.90 1.94 -38.30
C HIS A 110 -2.99 2.65 -36.94
N GLN A 111 -2.94 3.98 -36.94
CA GLN A 111 -2.86 4.79 -35.71
C GLN A 111 -3.99 4.50 -34.72
N THR A 112 -5.21 4.28 -35.20
CA THR A 112 -6.35 3.93 -34.34
C THR A 112 -6.18 2.58 -33.65
N LYS A 113 -5.72 1.55 -34.38
CA LYS A 113 -5.42 0.23 -33.78
C LYS A 113 -4.34 0.37 -32.71
N LEU A 114 -3.27 1.11 -33.02
CA LEU A 114 -2.16 1.31 -32.11
C LEU A 114 -2.60 2.04 -30.82
N SER A 115 -3.38 3.11 -30.92
CA SER A 115 -3.85 3.87 -29.75
C SER A 115 -4.77 3.04 -28.85
N GLN A 116 -5.68 2.26 -29.43
CA GLN A 116 -6.61 1.42 -28.65
C GLN A 116 -5.90 0.27 -27.94
N VAL A 117 -4.93 -0.39 -28.60
CA VAL A 117 -4.15 -1.47 -27.98
C VAL A 117 -3.25 -0.95 -26.87
N ARG A 118 -2.56 0.18 -27.09
CA ARG A 118 -1.76 0.83 -26.05
C ARG A 118 -2.63 1.20 -24.84
N ALA A 119 -3.84 1.70 -25.06
CA ALA A 119 -4.77 2.04 -23.98
C ALA A 119 -5.21 0.79 -23.20
N LEU A 120 -5.57 -0.30 -23.89
CA LEU A 120 -5.93 -1.57 -23.26
C LEU A 120 -4.78 -2.14 -22.41
N PHE A 121 -3.56 -2.23 -22.99
CA PHE A 121 -2.40 -2.77 -22.29
C PHE A 121 -2.01 -1.89 -21.09
N SER A 122 -2.09 -0.57 -21.25
CA SER A 122 -1.84 0.37 -20.14
C SER A 122 -2.85 0.21 -19.02
N ALA A 123 -4.13 -0.01 -19.35
CA ALA A 123 -5.16 -0.23 -18.35
C ALA A 123 -4.96 -1.54 -17.59
N VAL A 124 -4.65 -2.63 -18.30
CA VAL A 124 -4.41 -3.93 -17.66
C VAL A 124 -3.15 -3.91 -16.82
N ALA A 125 -2.01 -3.46 -17.37
CA ALA A 125 -0.75 -3.37 -16.62
C ALA A 125 -0.85 -2.38 -15.45
N GLY A 126 -1.53 -1.25 -15.66
CA GLY A 126 -1.67 -0.18 -14.67
C GLY A 126 -2.57 -0.52 -13.47
N ALA A 127 -3.30 -1.64 -13.52
CA ALA A 127 -4.13 -2.15 -12.43
C ALA A 127 -3.34 -2.98 -11.40
N PHE A 128 -2.11 -3.40 -11.75
CA PHE A 128 -1.23 -4.17 -10.87
C PHE A 128 -0.18 -3.28 -10.21
N THR A 129 0.33 -3.76 -9.07
CA THR A 129 1.56 -3.21 -8.47
C THR A 129 2.77 -3.82 -9.19
N ILE A 130 3.52 -2.98 -9.92
CA ILE A 130 4.66 -3.40 -10.75
C ILE A 130 5.95 -3.25 -9.94
N GLY A 131 6.74 -4.31 -9.91
CA GLY A 131 7.98 -4.39 -9.13
C GLY A 131 8.75 -5.67 -9.41
N ALA A 132 10.04 -5.69 -9.05
CA ALA A 132 10.89 -6.87 -9.24
C ALA A 132 10.33 -8.11 -8.51
N GLU A 133 9.79 -7.94 -7.31
CA GLU A 133 9.17 -9.01 -6.51
C GLU A 133 7.64 -9.01 -6.59
N GLN A 134 7.05 -8.14 -7.41
CA GLN A 134 5.60 -8.00 -7.56
C GLN A 134 5.16 -8.43 -8.96
N THR A 135 4.39 -7.63 -9.70
CA THR A 135 4.02 -7.94 -11.09
C THR A 135 5.14 -7.52 -12.05
N ARG A 136 5.52 -8.45 -12.94
CA ARG A 136 6.43 -8.18 -14.06
C ARG A 136 5.64 -8.20 -15.36
N VAL A 137 5.91 -7.25 -16.25
CA VAL A 137 5.15 -7.09 -17.50
C VAL A 137 6.08 -7.21 -18.71
N GLY A 138 5.67 -8.02 -19.69
CA GLY A 138 6.33 -8.16 -20.98
C GLY A 138 5.36 -7.95 -22.13
N VAL A 139 5.87 -7.50 -23.27
CA VAL A 139 5.08 -7.35 -24.50
C VAL A 139 5.82 -8.02 -25.65
N ALA A 140 5.12 -8.90 -26.35
CA ALA A 140 5.56 -9.52 -27.58
C ALA A 140 4.56 -9.25 -28.70
N THR A 141 5.06 -9.13 -29.92
CA THR A 141 4.25 -8.94 -31.13
C THR A 141 4.50 -10.09 -32.09
N PHE A 142 3.52 -10.41 -32.92
CA PHE A 142 3.68 -11.42 -33.96
C PHE A 142 2.93 -11.10 -35.24
N GLY A 143 3.51 -11.57 -36.34
CA GLY A 143 2.86 -11.72 -37.64
C GLY A 143 3.51 -12.91 -38.34
N TYR A 144 4.37 -12.63 -39.32
CA TYR A 144 5.23 -13.65 -39.92
C TYR A 144 6.40 -14.05 -39.00
N ARG A 145 6.94 -13.07 -38.26
CA ARG A 145 7.97 -13.26 -37.23
C ARG A 145 7.43 -12.81 -35.89
N GLN A 146 8.02 -13.34 -34.83
CA GLN A 146 7.74 -12.99 -33.44
C GLN A 146 8.84 -12.06 -32.94
N HIS A 147 8.46 -11.04 -32.19
CA HIS A 147 9.41 -10.09 -31.60
C HIS A 147 9.01 -9.81 -30.15
N ALA A 148 9.99 -9.87 -29.25
CA ALA A 148 9.83 -9.30 -27.92
C ALA A 148 10.07 -7.79 -28.03
N GLU A 149 9.04 -6.98 -27.79
CA GLU A 149 9.16 -5.52 -27.72
C GLU A 149 9.89 -5.13 -26.42
N PHE A 150 9.54 -5.80 -25.32
CA PHE A 150 10.33 -5.83 -24.08
C PHE A 150 9.99 -7.07 -23.24
N SER A 151 10.95 -7.53 -22.44
CA SER A 151 10.85 -8.74 -21.59
C SER A 151 10.39 -8.39 -20.17
N LEU A 152 10.02 -9.41 -19.38
CA LEU A 152 9.51 -9.26 -18.00
C LEU A 152 10.51 -8.56 -17.07
N ASN A 153 11.80 -8.71 -17.32
CA ASN A 153 12.87 -8.06 -16.55
C ASN A 153 13.36 -6.72 -17.14
N THR A 154 12.75 -6.20 -18.21
CA THR A 154 13.22 -4.97 -18.87
C THR A 154 12.82 -3.70 -18.11
N HIS A 155 11.63 -3.69 -17.50
CA HIS A 155 11.09 -2.55 -16.76
C HIS A 155 10.61 -3.00 -15.39
N THR A 156 11.11 -2.37 -14.34
CA THR A 156 10.85 -2.76 -12.94
C THR A 156 9.90 -1.82 -12.21
N SER A 157 9.51 -0.69 -12.81
CA SER A 157 8.55 0.25 -12.20
C SER A 157 7.31 0.45 -13.07
N ARG A 158 6.19 0.79 -12.42
CA ARG A 158 4.91 1.05 -13.09
C ARG A 158 5.04 2.14 -14.15
N ALA A 159 5.73 3.23 -13.84
CA ALA A 159 5.95 4.33 -14.78
C ALA A 159 6.75 3.90 -16.01
N ALA A 160 7.82 3.10 -15.81
CA ALA A 160 8.63 2.58 -16.91
C ALA A 160 7.81 1.67 -17.85
N VAL A 161 7.02 0.75 -17.29
CA VAL A 161 6.15 -0.14 -18.08
C VAL A 161 5.11 0.66 -18.86
N LEU A 162 4.39 1.58 -18.21
CA LEU A 162 3.36 2.38 -18.89
C LEU A 162 3.94 3.27 -19.98
N ARG A 163 5.13 3.84 -19.77
CA ARG A 163 5.85 4.63 -20.79
C ARG A 163 6.30 3.74 -21.95
N ALA A 164 6.80 2.54 -21.68
CA ALA A 164 7.18 1.58 -22.71
C ALA A 164 5.97 1.18 -23.57
N ILE A 165 4.82 0.89 -22.93
CA ILE A 165 3.56 0.60 -23.62
C ILE A 165 3.11 1.80 -24.47
N ALA A 166 3.09 3.02 -23.91
CA ALA A 166 2.69 4.23 -24.61
C ALA A 166 3.55 4.51 -25.87
N ASN A 167 4.83 4.11 -25.83
CA ASN A 167 5.78 4.28 -26.94
C ASN A 167 5.91 3.06 -27.85
N LEU A 168 5.14 1.99 -27.65
CA LEU A 168 5.22 0.76 -28.45
C LEU A 168 5.11 1.07 -29.93
N ASN A 169 6.16 0.83 -30.71
CA ASN A 169 6.15 1.03 -32.15
C ASN A 169 6.64 -0.26 -32.82
N PRO A 170 5.78 -1.30 -32.92
CA PRO A 170 6.20 -2.63 -33.32
C PRO A 170 6.90 -2.63 -34.66
N ARG A 171 8.02 -3.35 -34.72
CA ARG A 171 8.80 -3.51 -35.95
C ARG A 171 8.42 -4.82 -36.62
N GLY A 172 7.80 -4.72 -37.79
CA GLY A 172 7.51 -5.87 -38.63
C GLY A 172 6.13 -5.79 -39.26
N LEU A 173 6.07 -6.05 -40.56
CA LEU A 173 4.83 -6.26 -41.28
C LEU A 173 4.78 -7.76 -41.61
N GLY A 174 3.78 -8.46 -41.08
CA GLY A 174 3.58 -9.87 -41.38
C GLY A 174 2.27 -10.08 -42.10
N LYS A 175 2.27 -10.28 -43.42
CA LYS A 175 1.03 -10.63 -44.17
C LYS A 175 0.47 -12.03 -43.85
N ARG A 176 0.98 -12.71 -42.82
CA ARG A 176 0.58 -14.06 -42.41
C ARG A 176 0.51 -14.13 -40.89
N THR A 177 -0.56 -14.73 -40.37
CA THR A 177 -0.81 -14.91 -38.95
C THR A 177 -0.31 -16.29 -38.51
N GLY A 178 0.80 -16.33 -37.76
CA GLY A 178 1.42 -17.56 -37.25
C GLY A 178 1.22 -17.76 -35.75
N THR A 179 -0.01 -17.91 -35.30
CA THR A 179 -0.36 -17.93 -33.85
C THR A 179 0.28 -19.11 -33.11
N GLY A 180 0.35 -20.31 -33.71
CA GLY A 180 1.00 -21.46 -33.06
C GLY A 180 2.51 -21.23 -32.80
N ALA A 181 3.20 -20.63 -33.78
CA ALA A 181 4.59 -20.23 -33.62
C ALA A 181 4.75 -19.10 -32.59
N ALA A 182 3.77 -18.19 -32.48
CA ALA A 182 3.74 -17.13 -31.48
C ALA A 182 3.59 -17.68 -30.05
N LEU A 183 2.69 -18.64 -29.83
CA LEU A 183 2.54 -19.34 -28.56
C LEU A 183 3.83 -20.10 -28.18
N THR A 184 4.46 -20.76 -29.16
CA THR A 184 5.76 -21.41 -28.96
C THR A 184 6.85 -20.41 -28.59
N PHE A 185 6.88 -19.24 -29.24
CA PHE A 185 7.83 -18.17 -28.93
C PHE A 185 7.66 -17.69 -27.49
N VAL A 186 6.42 -17.46 -27.04
CA VAL A 186 6.14 -17.05 -25.65
C VAL A 186 6.65 -18.10 -24.66
N ARG A 187 6.38 -19.39 -24.91
CA ARG A 187 6.87 -20.49 -24.06
C ARG A 187 8.39 -20.57 -23.99
N LEU A 188 9.05 -20.36 -25.13
CA LEU A 188 10.50 -20.55 -25.28
C LEU A 188 11.32 -19.27 -25.11
N ASN A 189 10.71 -18.11 -24.91
CA ASN A 189 11.43 -16.85 -24.77
C ASN A 189 10.82 -16.02 -23.64
N SER A 190 9.55 -15.59 -23.78
CA SER A 190 8.92 -14.69 -22.80
C SER A 190 8.81 -15.30 -21.40
N PHE A 191 8.38 -16.56 -21.28
CA PHE A 191 8.30 -17.28 -20.00
C PHE A 191 9.55 -18.12 -19.70
N LYS A 192 10.73 -17.54 -19.92
CA LYS A 192 12.00 -18.12 -19.47
C LYS A 192 12.64 -17.28 -18.37
N PRO A 193 13.42 -17.89 -17.45
CA PRO A 193 14.14 -17.16 -16.41
C PRO A 193 15.04 -16.04 -16.94
N GLN A 194 15.70 -16.26 -18.08
CA GLN A 194 16.57 -15.27 -18.72
C GLN A 194 15.82 -14.00 -19.16
N SER A 195 14.51 -14.12 -19.43
CA SER A 195 13.64 -13.00 -19.79
C SER A 195 12.85 -12.46 -18.60
N GLY A 196 13.10 -12.94 -17.38
CA GLY A 196 12.51 -12.44 -16.15
C GLY A 196 11.32 -13.23 -15.61
N ALA A 197 10.97 -14.37 -16.21
CA ALA A 197 9.93 -15.23 -15.65
C ALA A 197 10.42 -15.94 -14.38
N ARG A 198 9.58 -16.00 -13.35
CA ARG A 198 9.90 -16.61 -12.06
C ARG A 198 9.24 -17.97 -11.93
N ASP A 199 9.99 -18.96 -11.50
CA ASP A 199 9.41 -20.26 -11.14
C ASP A 199 8.54 -20.11 -9.89
N GLY A 200 7.44 -20.85 -9.83
CA GLY A 200 6.48 -20.77 -8.72
C GLY A 200 5.63 -19.50 -8.66
N PHE A 201 5.74 -18.57 -9.61
CA PHE A 201 4.84 -17.41 -9.71
C PHE A 201 3.70 -17.65 -10.72
N PRO A 202 2.50 -17.09 -10.47
CA PRO A 202 1.41 -17.00 -11.45
C PRO A 202 1.91 -16.47 -12.79
N LYS A 203 1.46 -17.09 -13.89
CA LYS A 203 1.84 -16.70 -15.26
C LYS A 203 0.59 -16.47 -16.07
N VAL A 204 0.46 -15.26 -16.59
CA VAL A 204 -0.71 -14.86 -17.39
C VAL A 204 -0.25 -14.44 -18.78
N LEU A 205 -0.89 -15.02 -19.79
CA LEU A 205 -0.74 -14.63 -21.18
C LEU A 205 -2.03 -13.99 -21.68
N VAL A 206 -1.96 -12.75 -22.16
CA VAL A 206 -3.08 -12.07 -22.84
C VAL A 206 -2.80 -12.04 -24.34
N VAL A 207 -3.53 -12.81 -25.12
CA VAL A 207 -3.43 -12.87 -26.58
C VAL A 207 -4.46 -11.94 -27.21
N LEU A 208 -4.02 -11.00 -28.05
CA LEU A 208 -4.89 -10.13 -28.84
C LEU A 208 -4.71 -10.44 -30.31
N THR A 209 -5.76 -10.91 -30.99
CA THR A 209 -5.72 -11.26 -32.42
C THR A 209 -6.99 -10.81 -33.16
N ASP A 210 -6.82 -10.40 -34.42
CA ASP A 210 -7.91 -10.00 -35.32
C ASP A 210 -8.06 -10.92 -36.53
N SER A 211 -7.28 -12.00 -36.58
CA SER A 211 -7.14 -12.84 -37.77
C SER A 211 -7.11 -14.32 -37.40
N PRO A 212 -7.80 -15.20 -38.17
CA PRO A 212 -7.68 -16.63 -37.98
C PRO A 212 -6.24 -17.11 -38.16
N SER A 213 -5.81 -18.03 -37.30
CA SER A 213 -4.52 -18.69 -37.43
C SER A 213 -4.52 -19.64 -38.63
N ARG A 214 -3.42 -19.62 -39.40
CA ARG A 214 -3.19 -20.60 -40.48
C ARG A 214 -2.45 -21.86 -40.02
N THR A 215 -2.14 -21.94 -38.73
CA THR A 215 -1.41 -23.03 -38.10
C THR A 215 -2.25 -23.63 -36.98
N GLN A 216 -2.00 -24.89 -36.66
CA GLN A 216 -2.41 -25.53 -35.40
C GLN A 216 -2.11 -24.59 -34.20
N VAL A 217 -3.06 -24.43 -33.28
CA VAL A 217 -2.92 -23.61 -32.06
C VAL A 217 -3.11 -24.40 -30.77
N GLN A 218 -3.86 -25.50 -30.80
CA GLN A 218 -4.28 -26.27 -29.63
C GLN A 218 -3.09 -26.87 -28.88
N ASP A 219 -2.20 -27.60 -29.55
CA ASP A 219 -1.06 -28.24 -28.87
C ASP A 219 -0.10 -27.20 -28.26
N HIS A 220 0.06 -26.06 -28.92
CA HIS A 220 0.93 -24.99 -28.43
C HIS A 220 0.33 -24.26 -27.22
N ALA A 221 -0.98 -24.02 -27.23
CA ALA A 221 -1.69 -23.47 -26.08
C ALA A 221 -1.71 -24.46 -24.92
N GLN A 222 -1.92 -25.76 -25.20
CA GLN A 222 -1.91 -26.82 -24.20
C GLN A 222 -0.54 -26.92 -23.52
N ALA A 223 0.56 -26.88 -24.28
CA ALA A 223 1.91 -26.90 -23.72
C ALA A 223 2.25 -25.68 -22.83
N LEU A 224 1.55 -24.55 -23.00
CA LEU A 224 1.63 -23.39 -22.10
C LEU A 224 0.79 -23.62 -20.84
N LYS A 225 -0.45 -24.09 -20.99
CA LYS A 225 -1.37 -24.40 -19.87
C LYS A 225 -0.81 -25.45 -18.92
N GLU A 226 -0.17 -26.49 -19.45
CA GLU A 226 0.52 -27.53 -18.67
C GLU A 226 1.70 -27.00 -17.85
N ARG A 227 2.22 -25.81 -18.17
CA ARG A 227 3.23 -25.08 -17.41
C ARG A 227 2.65 -24.06 -16.44
N GLY A 228 1.34 -24.12 -16.19
CA GLY A 228 0.63 -23.20 -15.29
C GLY A 228 0.40 -21.81 -15.88
N VAL A 229 0.52 -21.63 -17.20
CA VAL A 229 0.20 -20.36 -17.86
C VAL A 229 -1.31 -20.27 -18.08
N GLU A 230 -1.94 -19.26 -17.50
CA GLU A 230 -3.34 -18.94 -17.73
C GLU A 230 -3.48 -18.02 -18.96
N ILE A 231 -4.28 -18.44 -19.94
CA ILE A 231 -4.34 -17.80 -21.24
C ILE A 231 -5.70 -17.10 -21.39
N PHE A 232 -5.66 -15.77 -21.45
CA PHE A 232 -6.79 -14.91 -21.81
C PHE A 232 -6.67 -14.53 -23.29
N VAL A 233 -7.77 -14.62 -24.03
CA VAL A 233 -7.80 -14.36 -25.47
C VAL A 233 -8.82 -13.28 -25.77
N VAL A 234 -8.38 -12.25 -26.48
CA VAL A 234 -9.21 -11.16 -27.00
C VAL A 234 -9.21 -11.23 -28.52
N GLY A 235 -10.33 -11.66 -29.07
CA GLY A 235 -10.61 -11.63 -30.51
C GLY A 235 -11.17 -10.27 -30.93
N VAL A 236 -10.67 -9.71 -32.01
CA VAL A 236 -11.21 -8.48 -32.61
C VAL A 236 -11.71 -8.76 -34.02
N GLN A 237 -12.80 -8.11 -34.45
CA GLN A 237 -13.35 -8.23 -35.81
C GLN A 237 -13.66 -9.69 -36.20
N ALA A 238 -12.95 -10.24 -37.20
CA ALA A 238 -13.21 -11.53 -37.82
C ALA A 238 -12.37 -12.67 -37.21
N ALA A 239 -11.94 -12.53 -35.96
CA ALA A 239 -11.25 -13.60 -35.25
C ALA A 239 -12.14 -14.85 -35.12
N ASP A 240 -11.57 -16.02 -35.39
CA ASP A 240 -12.28 -17.31 -35.40
C ASP A 240 -12.53 -17.81 -33.96
N ALA A 241 -13.79 -17.77 -33.52
CA ALA A 241 -14.18 -18.10 -32.15
C ALA A 241 -13.77 -19.52 -31.72
N GLU A 242 -13.80 -20.51 -32.62
CA GLU A 242 -13.39 -21.88 -32.30
C GLU A 242 -11.88 -21.95 -32.07
N GLN A 243 -11.07 -21.26 -32.87
CA GLN A 243 -9.63 -21.17 -32.63
C GLN A 243 -9.29 -20.40 -31.34
N LEU A 244 -10.01 -19.32 -31.02
CA LEU A 244 -9.80 -18.59 -29.76
C LEU A 244 -10.08 -19.51 -28.56
N LYS A 245 -11.15 -20.31 -28.64
CA LYS A 245 -11.52 -21.29 -27.61
C LYS A 245 -10.45 -22.35 -27.39
N LEU A 246 -9.82 -22.85 -28.46
CA LEU A 246 -8.72 -23.82 -28.36
C LEU A 246 -7.48 -23.24 -27.65
N MET A 247 -7.28 -21.92 -27.71
CA MET A 247 -6.16 -21.24 -27.06
C MET A 247 -6.45 -20.86 -25.60
N ALA A 248 -7.65 -20.35 -25.33
CA ALA A 248 -8.03 -19.83 -24.02
C ALA A 248 -8.02 -20.93 -22.93
N SER A 249 -7.74 -20.52 -21.69
CA SER A 249 -7.94 -21.37 -20.52
C SER A 249 -9.43 -21.60 -20.24
N SER A 250 -9.72 -22.63 -19.44
CA SER A 250 -11.08 -22.90 -18.95
C SER A 250 -11.31 -22.21 -17.60
N PRO A 251 -12.55 -21.79 -17.28
CA PRO A 251 -13.73 -21.80 -18.15
C PRO A 251 -13.65 -20.70 -19.21
N HIS A 252 -14.07 -21.01 -20.44
CA HIS A 252 -13.95 -20.06 -21.56
C HIS A 252 -14.77 -18.77 -21.38
N THR A 253 -15.83 -18.81 -20.57
CA THR A 253 -16.65 -17.63 -20.22
C THR A 253 -15.86 -16.52 -19.55
N ASN A 254 -14.74 -16.87 -18.90
CA ASN A 254 -13.90 -15.93 -18.15
C ASN A 254 -12.61 -15.59 -18.91
N HIS A 255 -12.28 -16.33 -19.97
CA HIS A 255 -10.99 -16.28 -20.65
C HIS A 255 -11.07 -15.90 -22.13
N MET A 256 -12.27 -15.90 -22.72
CA MET A 256 -12.48 -15.53 -24.11
C MET A 256 -13.33 -14.26 -24.21
N PHE A 257 -12.78 -13.24 -24.85
CA PHE A 257 -13.44 -11.96 -25.07
C PHE A 257 -13.44 -11.63 -26.56
N THR A 258 -14.53 -11.03 -27.04
CA THR A 258 -14.66 -10.64 -28.44
C THR A 258 -15.09 -9.18 -28.55
N ALA A 259 -14.40 -8.40 -29.38
CA ALA A 259 -14.75 -7.03 -29.69
C ALA A 259 -15.04 -6.89 -31.19
N PRO A 260 -16.16 -6.26 -31.61
CA PRO A 260 -16.46 -6.08 -33.03
C PRO A 260 -15.40 -5.27 -33.79
N SER A 261 -14.70 -4.36 -33.11
CA SER A 261 -13.67 -3.51 -33.70
C SER A 261 -12.65 -3.02 -32.65
N TYR A 262 -11.54 -2.42 -33.10
CA TYR A 262 -10.53 -1.87 -32.18
C TYR A 262 -11.08 -0.69 -31.37
N GLU A 263 -11.98 0.11 -31.92
CA GLU A 263 -12.64 1.23 -31.24
C GLU A 263 -13.52 0.78 -30.08
N THR A 264 -14.03 -0.46 -30.15
CA THR A 264 -14.90 -1.05 -29.12
C THR A 264 -14.13 -1.88 -28.08
N LEU A 265 -12.79 -1.94 -28.14
CA LEU A 265 -11.97 -2.66 -27.16
C LEU A 265 -12.18 -2.17 -25.72
N ARG A 266 -12.56 -0.91 -25.53
CA ARG A 266 -12.92 -0.37 -24.22
C ARG A 266 -14.07 -1.14 -23.56
N SER A 267 -15.00 -1.70 -24.35
CA SER A 267 -16.14 -2.46 -23.83
C SER A 267 -15.73 -3.77 -23.16
N VAL A 268 -14.65 -4.41 -23.61
CA VAL A 268 -14.14 -5.67 -23.03
C VAL A 268 -13.13 -5.43 -21.91
N GLN A 269 -12.51 -4.25 -21.87
CA GLN A 269 -11.45 -3.89 -20.92
C GLN A 269 -11.81 -4.21 -19.46
N ARG A 270 -13.00 -3.78 -18.99
CA ARG A 270 -13.40 -3.97 -17.59
C ARG A 270 -13.53 -5.45 -17.22
N ASN A 271 -14.23 -6.23 -18.04
CA ASN A 271 -14.45 -7.65 -17.77
C ASN A 271 -13.16 -8.46 -17.92
N LEU A 272 -12.33 -8.14 -18.92
CA LEU A 272 -11.00 -8.73 -19.05
C LEU A 272 -10.19 -8.51 -17.77
N LEU A 273 -10.16 -7.28 -17.27
CA LEU A 273 -9.38 -6.93 -16.10
C LEU A 273 -9.87 -7.64 -14.83
N LEU A 274 -11.19 -7.68 -14.60
CA LEU A 274 -11.78 -8.40 -13.47
C LEU A 274 -11.43 -9.89 -13.49
N ASN A 275 -11.51 -10.53 -14.66
CA ASN A 275 -11.19 -11.96 -14.78
C ASN A 275 -9.69 -12.23 -14.65
N ILE A 276 -8.81 -11.36 -15.17
CA ILE A 276 -7.36 -11.48 -14.94
C ILE A 276 -7.04 -11.33 -13.45
N CYS A 277 -7.59 -10.33 -12.75
CA CYS A 277 -7.33 -10.18 -11.31
C CYS A 277 -7.81 -11.41 -10.53
N ALA A 278 -9.00 -11.93 -10.84
CA ALA A 278 -9.56 -13.11 -10.19
C ALA A 278 -8.73 -14.38 -10.45
N GLY A 279 -8.28 -14.59 -11.70
CA GLY A 279 -7.42 -15.71 -12.07
C GLY A 279 -6.08 -15.67 -11.34
N VAL A 280 -5.43 -14.49 -11.27
CA VAL A 280 -4.19 -14.31 -10.50
C VAL A 280 -4.39 -14.63 -9.01
N GLU A 281 -5.50 -14.19 -8.41
CA GLU A 281 -5.82 -14.53 -7.01
C GLU A 281 -6.05 -16.04 -6.81
N GLU A 282 -6.70 -16.72 -7.76
CA GLU A 282 -6.89 -18.16 -7.72
C GLU A 282 -5.56 -18.92 -7.87
N GLN A 283 -4.70 -18.50 -8.80
CA GLN A 283 -3.35 -19.06 -8.97
C GLN A 283 -2.50 -18.84 -7.71
N LEU A 284 -2.55 -17.65 -7.11
CA LEU A 284 -1.87 -17.36 -5.85
C LEU A 284 -2.43 -18.20 -4.71
N ARG A 285 -3.75 -18.40 -4.64
CA ARG A 285 -4.39 -19.31 -3.67
C ARG A 285 -4.05 -20.77 -3.92
N ALA A 286 -3.80 -21.20 -5.14
CA ALA A 286 -3.40 -22.57 -5.46
C ALA A 286 -1.91 -22.80 -5.16
N LEU A 287 -1.05 -21.82 -5.43
CA LEU A 287 0.37 -21.83 -5.03
C LEU A 287 0.51 -21.73 -3.51
N ALA A 288 -0.31 -20.91 -2.86
CA ALA A 288 -0.50 -20.90 -1.42
C ALA A 288 -1.26 -22.15 -0.93
N GLY A 289 -2.03 -22.81 -1.79
CA GLY A 289 -2.73 -24.06 -1.48
C GLY A 289 -1.80 -25.27 -1.47
N GLY A 290 -0.53 -25.07 -1.86
CA GLY A 290 0.57 -25.95 -1.52
C GLY A 290 1.12 -25.75 -0.09
N PHE A 291 0.60 -24.79 0.67
CA PHE A 291 0.91 -24.68 2.11
C PHE A 291 0.20 -25.81 2.85
N GLU A 292 0.96 -26.55 3.66
CA GLU A 292 0.38 -27.25 4.82
C GLU A 292 -0.65 -26.33 5.49
N VAL A 293 -1.88 -26.81 5.62
CA VAL A 293 -2.86 -26.16 6.48
C VAL A 293 -2.25 -26.17 7.88
N VAL A 294 -1.75 -25.01 8.32
CA VAL A 294 -1.19 -24.87 9.66
C VAL A 294 -2.34 -24.95 10.64
N GLU A 295 -2.44 -26.06 11.36
CA GLU A 295 -3.44 -26.23 12.40
C GLU A 295 -3.17 -25.24 13.55
N PRO A 296 -4.21 -24.67 14.18
CA PRO A 296 -4.02 -23.74 15.29
C PRO A 296 -3.43 -24.45 16.53
N ALA A 297 -2.75 -23.68 17.38
CA ALA A 297 -2.53 -24.08 18.77
C ALA A 297 -3.88 -24.18 19.48
N THR A 298 -3.99 -25.03 20.51
CA THR A 298 -5.24 -25.28 21.22
C THR A 298 -5.14 -24.91 22.69
N ASN A 299 -6.28 -24.87 23.40
CA ASN A 299 -6.35 -24.61 24.85
C ASN A 299 -5.61 -23.33 25.28
N LEU A 300 -5.84 -22.23 24.56
CA LEU A 300 -5.38 -20.91 24.98
C LEU A 300 -6.06 -20.50 26.28
N ASP A 301 -5.25 -20.25 27.31
CA ASP A 301 -5.70 -19.88 28.64
C ASP A 301 -4.91 -18.69 29.19
N ILE A 302 -5.54 -17.93 30.09
CA ILE A 302 -4.99 -16.73 30.72
C ILE A 302 -4.67 -17.05 32.17
N VAL A 303 -3.41 -17.38 32.42
CA VAL A 303 -2.96 -17.95 33.70
C VAL A 303 -2.71 -16.90 34.78
N GLU A 304 -2.33 -15.67 34.39
CA GLU A 304 -2.14 -14.56 35.34
C GLU A 304 -2.64 -13.25 34.74
N VAL A 305 -3.33 -12.46 35.56
CA VAL A 305 -3.83 -11.13 35.17
C VAL A 305 -3.40 -10.12 36.22
N LEU A 306 -2.68 -9.09 35.78
CA LEU A 306 -2.25 -7.96 36.59
C LEU A 306 -2.84 -6.65 36.03
N SER A 307 -2.50 -5.52 36.65
CA SER A 307 -3.01 -4.22 36.23
C SER A 307 -2.47 -3.76 34.87
N LYS A 308 -1.26 -4.16 34.49
CA LYS A 308 -0.63 -3.75 33.21
C LYS A 308 -0.03 -4.91 32.43
N SER A 309 -0.31 -6.14 32.82
CA SER A 309 0.24 -7.32 32.14
C SER A 309 -0.66 -8.52 32.31
N LEU A 310 -0.56 -9.44 31.37
CA LEU A 310 -1.20 -10.74 31.43
C LEU A 310 -0.21 -11.82 31.00
N ARG A 311 -0.30 -12.98 31.63
CA ARG A 311 0.42 -14.19 31.21
C ARG A 311 -0.59 -15.13 30.55
N VAL A 312 -0.23 -15.58 29.36
CA VAL A 312 -1.00 -16.53 28.55
C VAL A 312 -0.24 -17.84 28.40
N SER A 313 -0.98 -18.94 28.33
CA SER A 313 -0.46 -20.30 28.11
C SER A 313 -1.32 -21.02 27.08
N TRP A 314 -0.75 -21.92 26.29
CA TRP A 314 -1.49 -22.72 25.30
C TRP A 314 -0.85 -24.09 25.11
N GLN A 315 -1.53 -24.98 24.40
CA GLN A 315 -0.95 -26.22 23.91
C GLN A 315 -0.38 -26.02 22.50
N PRO A 316 0.78 -26.64 22.17
CA PRO A 316 1.39 -26.51 20.85
C PRO A 316 0.45 -26.89 19.70
N SER A 317 0.65 -26.26 18.54
CA SER A 317 0.02 -26.73 17.30
C SER A 317 0.48 -28.16 16.97
N PRO A 318 -0.42 -29.02 16.44
CA PRO A 318 -0.04 -30.32 15.90
C PRO A 318 0.81 -30.23 14.62
N SER A 319 0.79 -29.07 13.94
CA SER A 319 1.60 -28.79 12.75
C SER A 319 3.03 -28.41 13.12
N ASP A 320 3.97 -28.67 12.22
CA ASP A 320 5.36 -28.22 12.36
C ASP A 320 5.45 -26.71 12.07
N VAL A 321 5.47 -25.91 13.13
CA VAL A 321 5.38 -24.44 13.12
C VAL A 321 6.72 -23.79 13.39
N THR A 322 6.94 -22.59 12.84
CA THR A 322 8.14 -21.77 13.09
C THR A 322 7.98 -20.84 14.30
N GLY A 323 6.74 -20.54 14.70
CA GLY A 323 6.43 -19.73 15.87
C GLY A 323 4.96 -19.48 16.10
N TYR A 324 4.65 -18.60 17.06
CA TYR A 324 3.30 -18.14 17.34
C TYR A 324 3.25 -16.61 17.33
N ARG A 325 2.10 -16.06 16.93
CA ARG A 325 1.76 -14.64 17.06
C ARG A 325 0.60 -14.47 18.02
N LEU A 326 0.83 -13.71 19.08
CA LEU A 326 -0.18 -13.24 20.02
C LEU A 326 -0.59 -11.82 19.66
N GLN A 327 -1.90 -11.58 19.62
CA GLN A 327 -2.47 -10.26 19.41
C GLN A 327 -3.44 -9.94 20.55
N VAL A 328 -3.25 -8.81 21.23
CA VAL A 328 -4.08 -8.37 22.35
C VAL A 328 -4.74 -7.04 22.01
N VAL A 329 -6.06 -7.05 21.89
CA VAL A 329 -6.85 -5.93 21.37
C VAL A 329 -7.82 -5.42 22.45
N PRO A 330 -7.85 -4.11 22.76
CA PRO A 330 -8.87 -3.55 23.64
C PRO A 330 -10.26 -3.74 23.03
N ALA A 331 -11.19 -4.33 23.78
CA ALA A 331 -12.53 -4.65 23.28
C ALA A 331 -13.38 -3.40 22.97
N SER A 332 -13.04 -2.25 23.56
CA SER A 332 -13.65 -0.94 23.25
C SER A 332 -13.29 -0.41 21.86
N GLY A 333 -12.23 -0.93 21.23
CA GLY A 333 -11.65 -0.37 20.00
C GLY A 333 -10.83 0.91 20.23
N GLU A 334 -10.84 1.46 21.44
CA GLU A 334 -10.03 2.61 21.85
C GLU A 334 -8.81 2.12 22.64
N GLY A 335 -7.62 2.27 22.06
CA GLY A 335 -6.34 1.88 22.66
C GLY A 335 -5.41 1.20 21.66
N ASN A 336 -4.15 0.99 22.04
CA ASN A 336 -3.19 0.33 21.18
C ASN A 336 -3.39 -1.20 21.19
N THR A 337 -3.43 -1.79 20.00
CA THR A 337 -3.30 -3.24 19.84
C THR A 337 -1.84 -3.62 20.04
N GLN A 338 -1.59 -4.67 20.82
CA GLN A 338 -0.25 -5.21 21.00
C GLN A 338 -0.10 -6.53 20.25
N GLU A 339 1.07 -6.71 19.63
CA GLU A 339 1.45 -7.94 18.95
C GLU A 339 2.79 -8.45 19.47
N LEU A 340 2.86 -9.75 19.73
CA LEU A 340 4.05 -10.43 20.20
C LEU A 340 4.29 -11.69 19.37
N TYR A 341 5.53 -11.88 18.93
CA TYR A 341 5.97 -13.08 18.22
C TYR A 341 6.84 -13.91 19.15
N VAL A 342 6.53 -15.20 19.28
CA VAL A 342 7.29 -16.14 20.12
C VAL A 342 7.75 -17.35 19.32
N PRO A 343 8.92 -17.94 19.65
CA PRO A 343 9.41 -19.14 18.97
C PRO A 343 8.51 -20.37 19.13
N ALA A 344 8.61 -21.33 18.20
CA ALA A 344 7.79 -22.55 18.15
C ALA A 344 7.83 -23.41 19.42
N GLN A 345 8.97 -23.43 20.12
CA GLN A 345 9.15 -24.17 21.37
C GLN A 345 8.46 -23.52 22.58
N THR A 346 7.93 -22.31 22.42
CA THR A 346 7.34 -21.53 23.50
C THR A 346 5.83 -21.72 23.52
N THR A 347 5.29 -22.10 24.69
CA THR A 347 3.85 -22.28 24.92
C THR A 347 3.27 -21.33 25.97
N SER A 348 4.04 -20.34 26.41
CA SER A 348 3.57 -19.30 27.31
C SER A 348 4.25 -17.96 27.03
N ALA A 349 3.54 -16.86 27.24
CA ALA A 349 4.06 -15.52 27.02
C ALA A 349 3.52 -14.51 28.04
N LEU A 350 4.34 -13.51 28.34
CA LEU A 350 3.98 -12.37 29.18
C LEU A 350 3.78 -11.14 28.30
N VAL A 351 2.54 -10.65 28.23
CA VAL A 351 2.18 -9.41 27.56
C VAL A 351 2.21 -8.28 28.59
N ARG A 352 2.91 -7.18 28.29
CA ARG A 352 3.18 -6.07 29.22
C ARG A 352 2.57 -4.76 28.70
N ASP A 353 2.70 -3.69 29.48
CA ASP A 353 2.31 -2.33 29.09
C ASP A 353 0.83 -2.20 28.65
N LEU A 354 -0.03 -3.02 29.24
CA LEU A 354 -1.48 -2.94 29.05
C LEU A 354 -2.10 -1.84 29.91
N SER A 355 -3.28 -1.38 29.50
CA SER A 355 -4.07 -0.43 30.28
C SER A 355 -4.75 -1.15 31.46
N PRO A 356 -4.71 -0.60 32.68
CA PRO A 356 -5.48 -1.11 33.81
C PRO A 356 -6.99 -1.06 33.59
N GLN A 357 -7.72 -1.94 34.27
CA GLN A 357 -9.19 -2.01 34.25
C GLN A 357 -9.79 -2.02 32.83
N THR A 358 -9.12 -2.66 31.88
CA THR A 358 -9.47 -2.65 30.47
C THR A 358 -9.82 -4.05 30.00
N PHE A 359 -10.93 -4.18 29.28
CA PHE A 359 -11.38 -5.44 28.70
C PHE A 359 -10.62 -5.72 27.39
N TYR A 360 -9.99 -6.89 27.29
CA TYR A 360 -9.15 -7.30 26.18
C TYR A 360 -9.65 -8.59 25.52
N LYS A 361 -9.50 -8.65 24.19
CA LYS A 361 -9.59 -9.86 23.37
C LYS A 361 -8.19 -10.30 22.99
N VAL A 362 -7.84 -11.53 23.31
CA VAL A 362 -6.55 -12.15 22.99
C VAL A 362 -6.76 -13.13 21.84
N TYR A 363 -5.93 -13.03 20.80
CA TYR A 363 -5.90 -13.95 19.67
C TYR A 363 -4.52 -14.61 19.58
N LEU A 364 -4.50 -15.93 19.38
CA LEU A 364 -3.29 -16.72 19.19
C LEU A 364 -3.30 -17.36 17.81
N TYR A 365 -2.25 -17.13 17.04
CA TYR A 365 -2.04 -17.72 15.72
C TYR A 365 -0.78 -18.59 15.74
N ALA A 366 -0.85 -19.77 15.14
CA ALA A 366 0.31 -20.59 14.83
C ALA A 366 0.87 -20.16 13.45
N LEU A 367 2.20 -20.09 13.33
CA LEU A 367 2.87 -19.60 12.13
C LEU A 367 3.78 -20.68 11.55
N LYS A 368 3.75 -20.85 10.23
CA LYS A 368 4.76 -21.59 9.48
C LYS A 368 5.19 -20.72 8.31
N ASP A 369 6.44 -20.24 8.35
CA ASP A 369 6.99 -19.27 7.40
C ASP A 369 6.11 -18.01 7.25
N LEU A 370 5.42 -17.84 6.12
CA LEU A 370 4.52 -16.71 5.83
C LEU A 370 3.04 -17.05 6.06
N THR A 371 2.74 -18.26 6.50
CA THR A 371 1.39 -18.80 6.62
C THR A 371 0.95 -18.78 8.09
N SER A 372 -0.24 -18.26 8.35
CA SER A 372 -0.87 -18.23 9.67
C SER A 372 -2.02 -19.20 9.71
N SER A 373 -2.16 -19.94 10.81
CA SER A 373 -3.36 -20.70 11.12
C SER A 373 -4.57 -19.77 11.31
N VAL A 374 -5.76 -20.37 11.44
CA VAL A 374 -6.88 -19.73 12.15
C VAL A 374 -6.48 -19.43 13.60
N TYR A 375 -7.20 -18.55 14.28
CA TYR A 375 -6.86 -18.17 15.65
C TYR A 375 -7.63 -18.95 16.69
N GLU A 376 -6.99 -19.14 17.85
CA GLU A 376 -7.70 -19.34 19.11
C GLU A 376 -7.86 -18.02 19.84
N SER A 377 -8.92 -17.90 20.66
CA SER A 377 -9.20 -16.64 21.33
C SER A 377 -9.62 -16.80 22.79
N ALA A 378 -9.26 -15.81 23.59
CA ALA A 378 -9.63 -15.70 25.00
C ALA A 378 -9.99 -14.25 25.35
N LEU A 379 -10.77 -14.08 26.42
CA LEU A 379 -11.26 -12.78 26.88
C LEU A 379 -10.80 -12.55 28.33
N THR A 380 -10.35 -11.34 28.67
CA THR A 380 -9.96 -10.99 30.04
C THR A 380 -10.09 -9.51 30.33
N VAL A 381 -10.17 -9.15 31.62
CA VAL A 381 -10.17 -7.76 32.10
C VAL A 381 -8.95 -7.57 33.00
N THR A 382 -8.08 -6.61 32.67
CA THR A 382 -6.94 -6.27 33.53
C THR A 382 -7.40 -5.71 34.87
N LEU A 383 -6.59 -5.89 35.91
CA LEU A 383 -6.93 -5.41 37.25
C LEU A 383 -6.85 -3.88 37.33
N PRO A 384 -7.53 -3.25 38.30
CA PRO A 384 -7.30 -1.84 38.61
C PRO A 384 -5.86 -1.60 39.06
N LEU A 385 -5.32 -0.42 38.75
CA LEU A 385 -4.00 -0.03 39.21
C LEU A 385 -4.01 0.15 40.73
N GLN A 386 -3.31 -0.72 41.46
CA GLN A 386 -3.03 -0.49 42.87
C GLN A 386 -1.83 0.45 42.98
N VAL A 387 -2.08 1.71 43.29
CA VAL A 387 -1.04 2.68 43.62
C VAL A 387 -0.84 2.63 45.12
N SER A 388 0.32 2.15 45.57
CA SER A 388 0.72 2.35 46.97
C SER A 388 1.10 3.83 47.12
N VAL A 389 0.29 4.57 47.87
CA VAL A 389 0.44 6.01 48.09
C VAL A 389 1.42 6.34 49.22
N GLU A 390 2.05 5.33 49.81
CA GLU A 390 3.07 5.51 50.86
C GLU A 390 4.41 5.93 50.23
N CYS A 391 4.54 7.21 49.91
CA CYS A 391 5.84 7.85 49.63
C CYS A 391 6.66 8.07 50.92
N SER A 392 6.01 7.99 52.08
CA SER A 392 6.63 8.15 53.39
C SER A 392 7.12 6.79 53.90
N LEU A 393 8.42 6.54 53.75
CA LEU A 393 9.16 5.48 54.48
C LEU A 393 9.21 5.74 56.01
N GLY A 394 8.13 6.28 56.60
CA GLY A 394 8.07 6.71 58.00
C GLY A 394 8.84 8.00 58.33
N VAL A 395 9.16 8.82 57.32
CA VAL A 395 9.89 10.09 57.50
C VAL A 395 9.03 11.25 56.98
N ASP A 396 8.85 12.30 57.80
CA ASP A 396 8.21 13.55 57.38
C ASP A 396 9.11 14.25 56.33
N VAL A 397 8.65 14.30 55.08
CA VAL A 397 9.37 14.92 53.97
C VAL A 397 8.91 16.38 53.83
N GLN A 398 9.84 17.31 54.02
CA GLN A 398 9.65 18.74 53.73
C GLN A 398 10.24 19.06 52.35
N ALA A 399 9.42 19.59 51.45
CA ALA A 399 9.87 19.94 50.09
C ALA A 399 8.97 20.99 49.44
N ASP A 400 9.57 21.90 48.67
CA ASP A 400 8.84 22.82 47.81
C ASP A 400 8.84 22.29 46.37
N VAL A 401 7.66 22.01 45.82
CA VAL A 401 7.49 21.43 44.48
C VAL A 401 6.80 22.44 43.56
N VAL A 402 7.47 22.83 42.48
CA VAL A 402 6.90 23.71 41.46
C VAL A 402 6.62 22.91 40.19
N LEU A 403 5.35 22.83 39.80
CA LEU A 403 4.88 22.14 38.60
C LEU A 403 4.83 23.15 37.45
N LEU A 404 5.71 23.00 36.46
CA LEU A 404 5.71 23.80 35.24
C LEU A 404 5.01 23.01 34.11
N VAL A 405 3.87 23.51 33.64
CA VAL A 405 2.97 22.78 32.75
C VAL A 405 2.77 23.52 31.43
N ASP A 406 2.90 22.81 30.31
CA ASP A 406 2.63 23.36 28.99
C ASP A 406 1.11 23.56 28.80
N GLY A 407 0.72 24.80 28.48
CA GLY A 407 -0.65 25.22 28.18
C GLY A 407 -0.83 25.63 26.71
N SER A 408 0.09 25.25 25.82
CA SER A 408 0.02 25.60 24.40
C SER A 408 -1.17 24.95 23.68
N TYR A 409 -1.68 25.65 22.66
CA TYR A 409 -2.79 25.16 21.84
C TYR A 409 -2.50 23.79 21.17
N SER A 410 -1.23 23.49 20.91
CA SER A 410 -0.79 22.22 20.30
C SER A 410 -1.07 20.97 21.13
N ILE A 411 -1.28 21.10 22.45
CA ILE A 411 -1.63 19.95 23.30
C ILE A 411 -3.04 19.45 22.99
N GLY A 412 -3.98 20.38 22.74
CA GLY A 412 -5.39 20.05 22.54
C GLY A 412 -6.12 19.66 23.83
N VAL A 413 -7.44 19.87 23.84
CA VAL A 413 -8.29 19.77 25.04
C VAL A 413 -8.28 18.38 25.68
N SER A 414 -8.28 17.32 24.87
CA SER A 414 -8.32 15.94 25.36
C SER A 414 -7.03 15.52 26.07
N ASN A 415 -5.87 15.95 25.57
CA ASN A 415 -4.59 15.64 26.22
C ASN A 415 -4.37 16.53 27.44
N PHE A 416 -4.82 17.79 27.41
CA PHE A 416 -4.76 18.66 28.57
C PHE A 416 -5.58 18.11 29.75
N ALA A 417 -6.75 17.51 29.47
CA ALA A 417 -7.53 16.80 30.49
C ALA A 417 -6.76 15.63 31.14
N LYS A 418 -5.95 14.90 30.37
CA LYS A 418 -5.08 13.82 30.88
C LYS A 418 -3.95 14.36 31.75
N VAL A 419 -3.31 15.46 31.34
CA VAL A 419 -2.28 16.15 32.13
C VAL A 419 -2.87 16.60 33.48
N ARG A 420 -4.04 17.22 33.48
CA ARG A 420 -4.73 17.62 34.72
C ARG A 420 -5.02 16.43 35.64
N ALA A 421 -5.53 15.32 35.09
CA ALA A 421 -5.80 14.12 35.89
C ALA A 421 -4.53 13.52 36.49
N PHE A 422 -3.42 13.51 35.74
CA PHE A 422 -2.13 13.07 36.25
C PHE A 422 -1.63 13.95 37.40
N LEU A 423 -1.70 15.28 37.25
CA LEU A 423 -1.28 16.21 38.31
C LEU A 423 -2.14 16.06 39.56
N GLU A 424 -3.44 15.80 39.42
CA GLU A 424 -4.31 15.53 40.56
C GLU A 424 -3.89 14.28 41.33
N ILE A 425 -3.53 13.20 40.63
CA ILE A 425 -3.04 11.96 41.25
C ILE A 425 -1.68 12.18 41.93
N LEU A 426 -0.78 12.91 41.26
CA LEU A 426 0.55 13.21 41.79
C LEU A 426 0.47 14.06 43.07
N VAL A 427 -0.33 15.12 43.07
CA VAL A 427 -0.48 16.02 44.22
C VAL A 427 -1.13 15.31 45.40
N LYS A 428 -2.07 14.37 45.15
CA LYS A 428 -2.67 13.52 46.21
C LYS A 428 -1.68 12.55 46.86
N SER A 429 -0.51 12.31 46.26
CA SER A 429 0.53 11.46 46.85
C SER A 429 1.44 12.20 47.84
N PHE A 430 1.35 13.54 47.89
CA PHE A 430 2.11 14.35 48.84
C PHE A 430 1.28 14.68 50.09
N ASP A 431 1.95 14.69 51.23
CA ASP A 431 1.39 15.19 52.48
C ASP A 431 1.60 16.71 52.53
N ILE A 432 0.59 17.45 52.05
CA ILE A 432 0.67 18.90 51.89
C ILE A 432 0.28 19.59 53.20
N GLY A 433 1.16 20.44 53.70
CA GLY A 433 0.95 21.18 54.93
C GLY A 433 2.01 22.27 55.12
N PRO A 434 1.77 23.21 56.06
CA PRO A 434 2.64 24.36 56.28
C PRO A 434 4.08 24.00 56.70
N ASP A 435 4.27 22.81 57.28
CA ASP A 435 5.58 22.29 57.69
C ASP A 435 5.94 20.98 56.95
N LYS A 436 5.37 20.76 55.76
CA LYS A 436 5.51 19.53 54.97
C LYS A 436 5.82 19.84 53.51
N VAL A 437 5.13 19.21 52.56
CA VAL A 437 5.30 19.50 51.14
C VAL A 437 4.46 20.72 50.74
N HIS A 438 5.06 21.71 50.09
CA HIS A 438 4.35 22.79 49.44
C HIS A 438 4.32 22.58 47.93
N VAL A 439 3.23 22.98 47.28
CA VAL A 439 3.06 22.81 45.82
C VAL A 439 2.65 24.12 45.16
N SER A 440 3.26 24.42 44.03
CA SER A 440 2.93 25.53 43.13
C SER A 440 2.71 25.02 41.71
N LEU A 441 1.86 25.71 40.94
CA LEU A 441 1.59 25.42 39.54
C LEU A 441 1.80 26.66 38.69
N VAL A 442 2.60 26.51 37.64
CA VAL A 442 2.84 27.54 36.61
C VAL A 442 2.54 26.94 35.25
N GLN A 443 1.66 27.56 34.49
CA GLN A 443 1.44 27.21 33.09
C GLN A 443 2.34 28.04 32.19
N TYR A 444 2.78 27.51 31.05
CA TYR A 444 3.50 28.29 30.05
C TYR A 444 2.95 28.04 28.65
N SER A 445 2.96 29.08 27.83
CA SER A 445 2.78 28.96 26.38
C SER A 445 3.72 29.95 25.69
N ARG A 446 3.21 31.10 25.24
CA ARG A 446 4.04 32.24 24.82
C ARG A 446 4.68 32.93 26.02
N ASP A 447 3.91 33.09 27.10
CA ASP A 447 4.33 33.71 28.35
C ASP A 447 3.95 32.78 29.52
N PRO A 448 4.75 32.71 30.60
CA PRO A 448 4.42 31.94 31.78
C PRO A 448 3.32 32.62 32.61
N HIS A 449 2.38 31.83 33.12
CA HIS A 449 1.27 32.26 33.97
C HIS A 449 1.23 31.41 35.24
N PRO A 450 1.46 31.98 36.44
CA PRO A 450 1.32 31.25 37.69
C PRO A 450 -0.16 31.04 38.02
N GLU A 451 -0.57 29.78 38.14
CA GLU A 451 -1.93 29.40 38.56
C GLU A 451 -2.07 29.53 40.08
N PHE A 452 -1.06 29.08 40.83
CA PHE A 452 -0.97 29.30 42.29
C PHE A 452 0.47 29.13 42.78
N TYR A 453 0.81 29.84 43.87
CA TYR A 453 2.13 29.85 44.50
C TYR A 453 2.21 28.84 45.67
N LEU A 454 3.43 28.53 46.13
CA LEU A 454 3.69 27.55 47.20
C LEU A 454 2.92 27.82 48.50
N ASN A 455 2.64 29.09 48.79
CA ASN A 455 1.90 29.53 49.98
C ASN A 455 0.37 29.61 49.78
N THR A 456 -0.14 29.23 48.61
CA THR A 456 -1.57 29.41 48.27
C THR A 456 -2.46 28.32 48.86
N HIS A 457 -1.98 27.08 48.93
CA HIS A 457 -2.74 25.94 49.45
C HIS A 457 -1.99 25.27 50.59
N GLN A 458 -2.50 25.44 51.81
CA GLN A 458 -1.92 24.89 53.05
C GLN A 458 -2.61 23.61 53.54
N VAL A 459 -3.74 23.23 52.93
CA VAL A 459 -4.52 22.01 53.21
C VAL A 459 -5.21 21.54 51.92
N LEU A 460 -5.22 20.23 51.66
CA LEU A 460 -5.98 19.58 50.58
C LEU A 460 -7.49 19.59 50.89
N ASN A 461 -8.15 20.75 50.82
CA ASN A 461 -9.62 20.80 50.83
C ASN A 461 -10.16 20.69 49.40
N SER A 462 -11.04 19.70 49.22
CA SER A 462 -11.68 19.28 47.97
C SER A 462 -12.60 20.36 47.38
N SER A 463 -12.03 21.33 46.67
CA SER A 463 -12.77 22.19 45.74
C SER A 463 -11.83 23.06 44.88
N THR A 464 -10.84 22.45 44.22
CA THR A 464 -10.13 23.10 43.11
C THR A 464 -11.00 23.09 41.86
N SER A 465 -12.00 23.98 41.83
CA SER A 465 -12.58 24.45 40.57
C SER A 465 -11.58 25.42 39.94
N THR A 466 -10.55 24.90 39.27
CA THR A 466 -9.70 25.70 38.38
C THR A 466 -10.55 26.09 37.16
N HIS A 467 -11.14 27.28 37.20
CA HIS A 467 -11.62 27.98 36.01
C HIS A 467 -10.42 28.49 35.23
N THR A 468 -9.79 27.60 34.46
CA THR A 468 -8.80 27.99 33.45
C THR A 468 -9.58 28.60 32.29
N ARG A 469 -9.44 29.92 32.09
CA ARG A 469 -10.03 30.60 30.92
C ARG A 469 -9.24 30.17 29.68
N TYR A 470 -9.98 29.77 28.65
CA TYR A 470 -9.46 29.52 27.29
C TYR A 470 -8.91 30.79 26.64
#